data_AF-A0A951SGK5-F1
#
_entry.id   AF-A0A951SGK5-F1
#
_cell.length_a   1.000
_cell.length_b   1.000
_cell.length_c   1.000
_cell.angle_alpha   90.00
_cell.angle_beta   90.00
_cell.angle_gamma   90.00
#
_symmetry.space_group_name_H-M   'P 1'
#
loop_
_entity.id
_entity.type
_entity.pdbx_description
1 polymer ?
#
loop_
_entity_poly.entity_id
_entity_poly.type
_entity_poly.pdbx_seq_one_letter_code
_entity_poly.pdbx_strand_id
1 'polypeptide(L)' 'MALAPHSTKVIAQALSGIEFPAGKSQLVEWARNNGAEKDVVGVLEKMPDEQYTSMADVLKGVGKTD' A
#
# COMPACT_ATOMS: atom_id res chain seq x y z
N MET A 1 -23.49 -1.54 -3.22
CA MET A 1 -22.19 -1.64 -3.91
C MET A 1 -21.31 -2.54 -3.07
N ALA A 2 -21.04 -3.76 -3.52
CA ALA A 2 -20.18 -4.69 -2.81
C ALA A 2 -18.74 -4.20 -2.91
N LEU A 3 -18.17 -3.78 -1.78
CA LEU A 3 -16.75 -3.48 -1.64
C LEU A 3 -16.03 -4.83 -1.72
N ALA A 4 -15.58 -5.17 -2.93
CA ALA A 4 -14.98 -6.46 -3.24
C ALA A 4 -13.52 -6.53 -2.73
N PRO A 5 -12.96 -7.74 -2.50
CA PRO A 5 -11.68 -8.01 -1.83
C PRO A 5 -10.44 -7.66 -2.68
N HIS A 6 -10.27 -6.39 -3.07
CA HIS A 6 -9.26 -5.99 -4.06
C HIS A 6 -8.00 -5.33 -3.49
N SER A 7 -7.98 -4.83 -2.26
CA SER A 7 -6.96 -3.84 -1.87
C SER A 7 -5.51 -4.37 -1.88
N THR A 8 -5.23 -5.58 -1.40
CA THR A 8 -3.84 -6.08 -1.30
C THR A 8 -3.17 -6.28 -2.67
N LYS A 9 -3.90 -6.77 -3.68
CA LYS A 9 -3.29 -7.10 -4.98
C LYS A 9 -2.98 -5.86 -5.81
N VAL A 10 -3.87 -4.86 -5.82
CA VAL A 10 -3.61 -3.57 -6.50
C VAL A 10 -2.52 -2.79 -5.77
N ILE A 11 -2.45 -2.86 -4.43
CA ILE A 11 -1.36 -2.26 -3.66
C ILE A 11 -0.02 -2.90 -4.02
N ALA A 12 0.03 -4.24 -4.11
CA ALA A 12 1.24 -4.95 -4.52
C ALA A 12 1.73 -4.52 -5.91
N GLN A 13 0.79 -4.28 -6.84
CA GLN A 13 1.10 -3.82 -8.19
C GLN A 13 1.56 -2.35 -8.22
N ALA A 14 0.87 -1.47 -7.49
CA ALA A 14 1.21 -0.04 -7.42
C ALA A 14 2.57 0.20 -6.75
N LEU A 15 2.95 -0.64 -5.80
CA LEU A 15 4.23 -0.58 -5.09
C LEU A 15 5.31 -1.46 -5.73
N SER A 16 5.01 -2.11 -6.85
CA SER A 16 5.97 -2.99 -7.52
C SER A 16 7.15 -2.16 -8.03
N GLY A 17 8.37 -2.55 -7.67
CA GLY A 17 9.59 -1.82 -8.03
C GLY A 17 10.00 -0.70 -7.08
N ILE A 18 9.33 -0.53 -5.93
CA ILE A 18 9.85 0.35 -4.87
C ILE A 18 11.10 -0.25 -4.24
N GLU A 19 12.09 0.60 -3.95
CA GLU A 19 13.27 0.20 -3.17
C GLU A 19 12.93 0.18 -1.68
N PHE A 20 13.23 -0.94 -1.01
CA PHE A 20 13.08 -1.09 0.43
C PHE A 20 14.44 -0.87 1.13
N PRO A 21 14.45 -0.31 2.35
CA PRO A 21 13.30 0.04 3.19
C PRO A 21 12.57 1.32 2.75
N ALA A 22 11.24 1.31 2.86
CA ALA A 22 10.38 2.45 2.55
C ALA A 22 9.43 2.75 3.72
N GLY A 23 9.30 4.03 4.08
CA GLY A 23 8.32 4.48 5.06
C GLY A 23 6.91 4.62 4.47
N LYS A 24 5.89 4.68 5.33
CA LYS A 24 4.49 4.94 4.93
C LYS A 24 4.36 6.08 3.91
N SER A 25 4.98 7.23 4.17
CA SER A 25 4.94 8.39 3.28
C SER A 25 5.52 8.09 1.89
N GLN A 26 6.63 7.34 1.82
CA GLN A 26 7.20 6.92 0.53
C GLN A 26 6.26 5.95 -0.21
N LEU A 27 5.61 5.02 0.49
CA LEU A 27 4.64 4.11 -0.14
C LEU A 27 3.45 4.89 -0.72
N VAL A 28 2.91 5.85 0.04
CA VAL A 28 1.82 6.72 -0.40
C VAL A 28 2.22 7.53 -1.63
N GLU A 29 3.41 8.14 -1.60
CA GLU A 29 3.91 8.97 -2.70
C GLU A 29 4.21 8.13 -3.94
N TRP A 30 4.83 6.97 -3.77
CA TRP A 30 5.11 6.01 -4.84
C TRP A 30 3.82 5.51 -5.49
N ALA A 31 2.86 5.04 -4.69
CA ALA A 31 1.57 4.57 -5.19
C ALA A 31 0.83 5.68 -5.94
N ARG A 32 0.80 6.89 -5.40
CA ARG A 32 0.21 8.06 -6.08
C ARG A 32 0.90 8.37 -7.40
N ASN A 33 2.23 8.30 -7.45
CA ASN A 33 3.00 8.52 -8.68
C ASN A 33 2.80 7.41 -9.72
N ASN A 34 2.54 6.18 -9.27
CA ASN A 34 2.20 5.03 -10.12
C ASN A 34 0.74 5.06 -10.62
N GLY A 35 -0.06 6.06 -10.26
CA GLY A 35 -1.46 6.17 -10.66
C GLY A 35 -2.39 5.25 -9.84
N ALA A 36 -2.01 4.91 -8.61
CA ALA A 36 -2.87 4.13 -7.73
C ALA A 36 -4.19 4.85 -7.45
N GLU A 37 -5.26 4.07 -7.30
CA GLU A 37 -6.57 4.60 -6.97
C GLU A 37 -6.56 5.29 -5.59
N LYS A 38 -7.47 6.25 -5.41
CA LYS A 38 -7.65 6.96 -4.13
C LYS A 38 -7.94 6.01 -2.97
N ASP A 39 -8.61 4.89 -3.25
CA ASP A 39 -8.89 3.87 -2.24
C ASP A 39 -7.59 3.19 -1.75
N VAL A 40 -6.71 2.81 -2.69
CA VAL A 40 -5.38 2.28 -2.40
C VAL A 40 -4.56 3.26 -1.59
N VAL A 41 -4.50 4.52 -2.02
CA VAL A 41 -3.79 5.58 -1.30
C VAL A 41 -4.37 5.76 0.11
N GLY A 42 -5.69 5.80 0.25
CA GLY A 42 -6.35 5.93 1.54
C GLY A 42 -6.09 4.76 2.49
N VAL A 43 -5.92 3.54 1.97
CA VAL A 43 -5.52 2.39 2.78
C VAL A 43 -4.06 2.52 3.23
N LEU A 44 -3.15 2.92 2.34
CA LEU A 44 -1.75 3.18 2.69
C LEU A 44 -1.60 4.30 3.73
N GLU A 45 -2.44 5.34 3.66
CA GLU A 45 -2.47 6.43 4.65
C GLU A 45 -2.97 5.99 6.02
N LYS A 46 -3.84 4.97 6.08
CA LYS A 46 -4.33 4.38 7.34
C LYS A 46 -3.33 3.41 7.97
N MET A 47 -2.27 3.02 7.26
CA MET A 47 -1.25 2.14 7.81
C MET A 47 -0.48 2.83 8.94
N PRO A 48 0.03 2.05 9.92
CA PRO A 48 0.91 2.59 10.92
C PRO A 48 2.17 3.20 10.28
N ASP A 49 2.68 4.24 10.91
CA ASP A 49 3.92 4.90 10.48
C ASP A 49 5.12 4.02 10.89
N GLU A 50 5.33 2.96 10.12
CA GLU A 50 6.40 2.00 10.30
C GLU A 50 7.28 1.91 9.06
N GLN A 51 8.50 1.42 9.25
CA GLN A 51 9.43 1.20 8.16
C GLN A 51 9.20 -0.18 7.57
N TYR A 52 8.62 -0.22 6.37
CA TYR A 52 8.39 -1.45 5.65
C TYR A 52 9.68 -1.85 4.94
N THR A 53 10.16 -3.06 5.20
CA THR A 53 11.42 -3.58 4.63
C THR A 53 11.19 -4.50 3.44
N SER A 54 9.93 -4.83 3.13
CA SER A 54 9.56 -5.72 2.03
C SER A 54 8.11 -5.55 1.64
N MET A 55 7.79 -5.91 0.39
CA MET A 55 6.43 -5.95 -0.12
C MET A 55 5.50 -6.79 0.76
N ALA A 56 5.99 -7.93 1.26
CA ALA A 56 5.22 -8.80 2.15
C ALA A 56 4.78 -8.07 3.43
N ASP A 57 5.62 -7.18 3.97
CA ASP A 57 5.34 -6.44 5.20
C ASP A 57 4.25 -5.39 4.97
N VAL A 58 4.32 -4.69 3.83
CA VAL A 58 3.27 -3.76 3.39
C VAL A 58 1.94 -4.50 3.22
N LEU A 59 1.94 -5.61 2.46
CA LEU A 59 0.73 -6.39 2.23
C LEU A 59 0.14 -6.95 3.51
N LYS A 60 0.99 -7.31 4.48
CA LYS A 60 0.56 -7.76 5.80
C LYS A 60 -0.04 -6.62 6.62
N GLY A 61 0.47 -5.41 6.53
CA GLY A 61 -0.13 -4.22 7.15
C GLY A 61 -1.50 -3.89 6.54
N VAL A 62 -1.61 -3.98 5.21
CA VAL A 62 -2.85 -3.67 4.48
C VAL A 62 -3.92 -4.69 4.82
N GLY A 63 -3.59 -5.98 4.75
CA GLY A 63 -4.53 -7.08 4.99
C GLY A 63 -5.02 -7.19 6.44
N LYS A 64 -4.42 -6.45 7.39
CA LYS A 64 -4.89 -6.34 8.78
C LYS A 64 -5.92 -5.23 9.00
N THR A 65 -6.24 -4.45 7.97
CA THR A 65 -7.19 -3.32 8.06
C THR A 65 -8.61 -3.70 7.58
N ASP A 66 -8.90 -5.00 7.41
CA ASP A 66 -10.23 -5.56 7.12
C ASP A 66 -11.02 -5.88 8.40
#